data_AF-A0A3B8MC48-F1
#
_entry.id   AF-A0A3B8MC48-F1
#
_cell.length_a   1.000
_cell.length_b   1.000
_cell.length_c   1.000
_cell.angle_alpha   90.00
_cell.angle_beta   90.00
_cell.angle_gamma   90.00
#
_symmetry.space_group_name_H-M   'P 1'
#
loop_
_entity.id
_entity.type
_entity.pdbx_description
1 polymer ?
#
loop_
_entity_poly.entity_id
_entity_poly.type
_entity_poly.pdbx_seq_one_letter_code
_entity_poly.pdbx_strand_id
1 'polypeptide(L)'
;HLNDIGDRLSGMLKLEVPNSLMGRLAMLPMLKEMAGFPPRTVRSGPCQEVVLQGDDIDLSKLPIITCWPDDGGPYITLPLVITKDPESGIRNVGMYRMQSMDRNTTAMHWQRHKTGARHFELAKRKGERLEVAVALGGDPATIFSATAPLPPAIDEFIFTGFLRRRPMELVKGVTVDLEVPAEADFVLEGYVDPSEDLILEGPFGDHTGFYSLADMYPSFHVTAVTMRREPIYPTTIVGKPPMEDFYMGHATERIFLPLTKLILPEVVDYHMPAEGIFHNLVFVSIDKEYPGHAFKVMNGLWGLGQMMLAKVIVIVDKDVNVQDPREAWWVALNNIDPERDVRFTPGPVDVLDHASRAFTFGTKMGIDATTKWPEEGFDREWPDKIEMSDEVKQRVDEMWARLGIDEAR
;
A
#
# COMPACT_ATOMS: atom_id res chain seq x y z
N HIS A 1 5.86 -4.80 -17.05
CA HIS A 1 4.92 -3.69 -16.80
C HIS A 1 4.09 -4.02 -15.56
N LEU A 2 3.53 -3.04 -14.83
CA LEU A 2 2.74 -3.30 -13.59
C LEU A 2 1.49 -4.15 -13.89
N ASN A 3 0.82 -3.88 -15.02
CA ASN A 3 -0.33 -4.65 -15.48
C ASN A 3 0.01 -6.14 -15.66
N ASP A 4 1.19 -6.47 -16.22
CA ASP A 4 1.62 -7.87 -16.38
C ASP A 4 1.73 -8.61 -15.04
N ILE A 5 2.11 -7.90 -13.97
CA ILE A 5 2.20 -8.47 -12.62
C ILE A 5 0.79 -8.74 -12.08
N GLY A 6 -0.12 -7.79 -12.26
CA GLY A 6 -1.54 -7.96 -11.90
C GLY A 6 -2.20 -9.09 -12.67
N ASP A 7 -1.98 -9.19 -13.97
CA ASP A 7 -2.54 -10.26 -14.82
C ASP A 7 -2.02 -11.63 -14.37
N ARG A 8 -0.73 -11.71 -14.00
CA ARG A 8 -0.15 -12.92 -13.43
C ARG A 8 -0.77 -13.27 -12.07
N LEU A 9 -1.00 -12.29 -11.21
CA LEU A 9 -1.69 -12.48 -9.92
C LEU A 9 -3.15 -12.96 -10.14
N SER A 10 -3.86 -12.38 -11.11
CA SER A 10 -5.21 -12.80 -11.48
C SER A 10 -5.25 -14.22 -12.04
N GLY A 11 -4.27 -14.56 -12.88
CA GLY A 11 -4.11 -15.91 -13.43
C GLY A 11 -4.06 -16.96 -12.31
N MET A 12 -3.41 -16.66 -11.19
CA MET A 12 -3.35 -17.54 -10.01
C MET A 12 -4.72 -17.74 -9.33
N LEU A 13 -5.60 -16.75 -9.40
CA LEU A 13 -6.88 -16.73 -8.68
C LEU A 13 -8.09 -17.12 -9.54
N LYS A 14 -7.99 -16.98 -10.87
CA LYS A 14 -9.02 -17.40 -11.83
C LYS A 14 -9.03 -18.92 -11.98
N LEU A 15 -9.52 -19.57 -10.92
CA LEU A 15 -9.99 -20.94 -10.93
C LEU A 15 -11.45 -20.95 -11.40
N GLU A 16 -11.68 -20.84 -12.71
CA GLU A 16 -12.78 -21.62 -13.26
C GLU A 16 -12.28 -23.07 -13.27
N VAL A 17 -12.90 -23.95 -12.47
CA VAL A 17 -12.62 -25.39 -12.56
C VAL A 17 -13.13 -25.83 -13.92
N PRO A 18 -12.28 -26.11 -14.92
CA PRO A 18 -12.78 -26.57 -16.19
C PRO A 18 -13.27 -28.00 -15.94
N ASN A 19 -14.47 -28.34 -16.37
CA ASN A 19 -15.05 -29.68 -16.23
C ASN A 19 -14.31 -30.76 -17.06
N SER A 20 -13.13 -30.47 -17.60
CA SER A 20 -12.35 -31.36 -18.48
C SER A 20 -11.00 -31.75 -17.86
N LEU A 21 -10.58 -33.00 -18.11
CA LEU A 21 -9.30 -33.54 -17.65
C LEU A 21 -8.10 -32.71 -18.14
N MET A 22 -8.19 -32.11 -19.34
CA MET A 22 -7.15 -31.23 -19.91
C MET A 22 -7.02 -29.90 -19.18
N GLY A 23 -8.13 -29.33 -18.67
CA GLY A 23 -8.10 -28.08 -17.89
C GLY A 23 -7.38 -28.24 -16.54
N ARG A 24 -7.44 -29.44 -15.93
CA ARG A 24 -6.68 -29.75 -14.71
C ARG A 24 -5.18 -29.88 -14.95
N LEU A 25 -4.75 -30.29 -16.15
CA LEU A 25 -3.34 -30.33 -16.55
C LEU A 25 -2.76 -28.92 -16.80
N ALA A 26 -3.58 -27.95 -17.23
CA ALA A 26 -3.19 -26.56 -17.40
C ALA A 26 -2.92 -25.81 -16.08
N MET A 27 -3.39 -26.34 -14.94
CA MET A 27 -3.17 -25.78 -13.60
C MET A 27 -1.84 -26.19 -12.94
N LEU A 28 -1.16 -27.22 -13.44
CA LEU A 28 0.08 -27.74 -12.85
C LEU A 28 1.25 -26.73 -12.85
N PRO A 29 1.48 -25.90 -13.89
CA PRO A 29 2.53 -24.88 -13.87
C PRO A 29 2.25 -23.77 -12.85
N MET A 30 0.97 -23.43 -12.64
CA MET A 30 0.53 -22.36 -11.75
C MET A 30 0.56 -22.75 -10.27
N LEU A 31 0.10 -23.97 -9.94
CA LEU A 31 0.30 -24.55 -8.60
C LEU A 31 1.79 -24.73 -8.27
N LYS A 32 2.63 -24.97 -9.28
CA LYS A 32 4.09 -25.02 -9.17
C LYS A 32 4.73 -23.62 -9.03
N GLU A 33 4.11 -22.57 -9.57
CA GLU A 33 4.51 -21.18 -9.35
C GLU A 33 4.12 -20.71 -7.93
N MET A 34 2.92 -21.07 -7.45
CA MET A 34 2.46 -20.86 -6.07
C MET A 34 3.33 -21.58 -5.03
N ALA A 35 3.74 -22.82 -5.32
CA ALA A 35 4.70 -23.57 -4.51
C ALA A 35 6.17 -23.22 -4.82
N GLY A 36 6.42 -22.29 -5.75
CA GLY A 36 7.72 -22.09 -6.40
C GLY A 36 8.68 -21.17 -5.65
N PHE A 37 8.17 -20.32 -4.77
CA PHE A 37 8.98 -19.28 -4.11
C PHE A 37 8.87 -19.22 -2.58
N PRO A 38 8.74 -20.34 -1.83
CA PRO A 38 8.90 -20.26 -0.37
C PRO A 38 10.29 -19.70 -0.06
N PRO A 39 10.40 -18.76 0.89
CA PRO A 39 11.70 -18.25 1.29
C PRO A 39 12.60 -19.40 1.75
N ARG A 40 13.90 -19.28 1.45
CA ARG A 40 14.92 -20.28 1.81
C ARG A 40 15.76 -19.73 2.94
N THR A 41 15.83 -20.48 4.03
CA THR A 41 16.75 -20.15 5.12
C THR A 41 18.17 -20.59 4.74
N VAL A 42 19.10 -19.64 4.72
CA VAL A 42 20.52 -19.85 4.51
C VAL A 42 21.28 -19.74 5.84
N ARG A 43 22.51 -20.26 5.89
CA ARG A 43 23.32 -20.29 7.13
C ARG A 43 23.91 -18.93 7.51
N SER A 44 24.15 -18.07 6.53
CA SER A 44 24.78 -16.76 6.67
C SER A 44 24.37 -15.89 5.49
N GLY A 45 24.30 -14.58 5.69
CA GLY A 45 24.02 -13.60 4.65
C GLY A 45 24.93 -12.38 4.76
N PRO A 46 25.10 -11.59 3.68
CA PRO A 46 25.83 -10.33 3.73
C PRO A 46 25.39 -9.38 4.85
N CYS A 47 24.10 -9.40 5.24
CA CYS A 47 23.58 -8.57 6.31
C CYS A 47 24.23 -8.82 7.69
N GLN A 48 25.02 -9.88 7.86
CA GLN A 48 25.68 -10.25 9.12
C GLN A 48 27.23 -10.20 9.04
N GLU A 49 27.81 -9.53 8.05
CA GLU A 49 29.27 -9.39 7.94
C GLU A 49 29.89 -8.56 9.07
N VAL A 50 29.14 -7.58 9.58
CA VAL A 50 29.46 -6.77 10.75
C VAL A 50 28.33 -6.95 11.76
N VAL A 51 28.68 -7.19 13.03
CA VAL A 51 27.74 -7.40 14.13
C VAL A 51 28.14 -6.50 15.29
N LEU A 52 27.25 -5.60 15.69
CA LEU A 52 27.41 -4.69 16.84
C LEU A 52 26.42 -5.12 17.93
N GLN A 53 26.92 -5.35 19.14
CA GLN A 53 26.12 -5.76 20.30
C GLN A 53 26.55 -4.99 21.55
N GLY A 54 25.68 -4.91 22.55
CA GLY A 54 25.99 -4.24 23.83
C GLY A 54 26.43 -2.79 23.62
N ASP A 55 27.59 -2.43 24.18
CA ASP A 55 28.11 -1.06 24.14
C ASP A 55 28.59 -0.59 22.76
N ASP A 56 28.68 -1.47 21.76
CA ASP A 56 29.03 -1.08 20.40
C ASP A 56 27.85 -0.48 19.61
N ILE A 57 26.62 -0.67 20.11
CA ILE A 57 25.39 -0.17 19.47
C ILE A 57 25.29 1.35 19.65
N ASP A 58 25.13 2.05 18.54
CA ASP A 58 24.92 3.49 18.49
C ASP A 58 24.17 3.88 17.21
N LEU A 59 22.87 4.10 17.31
CA LEU A 59 22.00 4.49 16.20
C LEU A 59 22.39 5.85 15.60
N SER A 60 23.09 6.72 16.34
CA SER A 60 23.55 8.02 15.80
C SER A 60 24.64 7.88 14.73
N LYS A 61 25.25 6.69 14.60
CA LYS A 61 26.20 6.37 13.54
C LYS A 61 25.52 5.99 12.22
N LEU A 62 24.22 5.68 12.25
CA LEU A 62 23.43 5.48 11.04
C LEU A 62 23.00 6.85 10.48
N PRO A 63 22.94 7.04 9.14
CA PRO A 63 22.56 8.31 8.54
C PRO A 63 21.02 8.51 8.57
N ILE A 64 20.43 8.37 9.75
CA ILE A 64 19.00 8.62 10.00
C ILE A 64 18.75 10.12 9.87
N ILE A 65 17.81 10.52 9.03
CA ILE A 65 17.55 11.93 8.72
C ILE A 65 16.33 12.45 9.47
N THR A 66 16.35 13.74 9.77
CA THR A 66 15.15 14.53 10.09
C THR A 66 14.61 15.08 8.78
N CYS A 67 13.39 14.69 8.38
CA CYS A 67 12.86 14.97 7.04
C CYS A 67 12.38 16.42 6.92
N TRP A 68 11.71 16.93 7.95
CA TRP A 68 11.13 18.27 7.98
C TRP A 68 11.59 19.08 9.18
N PRO A 69 11.56 20.42 9.09
CA PRO A 69 12.07 21.30 10.16
C PRO A 69 11.45 21.08 11.54
N ASP A 70 10.18 20.70 11.61
CA ASP A 70 9.46 20.54 12.88
C ASP A 70 9.25 19.06 13.27
N ASP A 71 9.88 18.12 12.58
CA ASP A 71 9.85 16.72 12.99
C ASP A 71 10.45 16.56 14.41
N GLY A 72 9.88 15.66 15.21
CA GLY A 72 10.32 15.40 16.59
C GLY A 72 11.74 14.85 16.72
N GLY A 73 12.37 14.44 15.62
CA GLY A 73 13.73 13.92 15.58
C GLY A 73 14.06 13.21 14.27
N PRO A 74 15.14 12.40 14.24
CA PRO A 74 15.48 11.57 13.09
C PRO A 74 14.56 10.35 12.95
N TYR A 75 14.18 10.01 11.72
CA TYR A 75 13.26 8.91 11.42
C TYR A 75 13.84 7.87 10.46
N ILE A 76 13.60 6.61 10.79
CA ILE A 76 13.74 5.48 9.87
C ILE A 76 12.43 5.36 9.09
N THR A 77 12.46 5.64 7.78
CA THR A 77 11.24 5.82 6.97
C THR A 77 10.90 4.66 6.02
N LEU A 78 11.87 3.77 5.72
CA LEU A 78 11.64 2.52 4.98
C LEU A 78 11.95 1.24 5.79
N PRO A 79 11.56 1.13 7.08
CA PRO A 79 11.83 -0.05 7.88
C PRO A 79 10.95 -1.24 7.50
N LEU A 80 11.56 -2.42 7.33
CA LEU A 80 10.83 -3.67 7.17
C LEU A 80 10.77 -4.36 8.52
N VAL A 81 9.71 -4.07 9.29
CA VAL A 81 9.52 -4.56 10.65
C VAL A 81 8.92 -5.96 10.62
N ILE A 82 9.70 -6.91 11.12
CA ILE A 82 9.43 -8.34 11.13
C ILE A 82 9.06 -8.74 12.56
N THR A 83 7.90 -9.37 12.71
CA THR A 83 7.42 -9.95 13.97
C THR A 83 6.77 -11.30 13.71
N LYS A 84 6.62 -12.13 14.74
CA LYS A 84 5.79 -13.34 14.72
C LYS A 84 4.59 -13.14 15.63
N ASP A 85 3.46 -13.66 15.20
CA ASP A 85 2.28 -13.78 16.03
C ASP A 85 2.64 -14.63 17.27
N PRO A 86 2.49 -14.10 18.49
CA PRO A 86 2.92 -14.82 19.69
C PRO A 86 2.18 -16.14 19.93
N GLU A 87 1.00 -16.35 19.35
CA GLU A 87 0.23 -17.59 19.48
C GLU A 87 0.49 -18.56 18.33
N SER A 88 0.39 -18.08 17.09
CA SER A 88 0.46 -18.95 15.91
C SER A 88 1.86 -19.09 15.31
N GLY A 89 2.80 -18.21 15.68
CA GLY A 89 4.14 -18.14 15.08
C GLY A 89 4.16 -17.60 13.64
N ILE A 90 3.00 -17.16 13.11
CA ILE A 90 2.89 -16.62 11.75
C ILE A 90 3.65 -15.30 11.66
N ARG A 91 4.53 -15.19 10.67
CA ARG A 91 5.32 -13.98 10.40
C ARG A 91 4.44 -12.86 9.84
N ASN A 92 4.76 -11.62 10.21
CA ASN A 92 4.34 -10.41 9.52
C ASN A 92 5.56 -9.56 9.18
N VAL A 93 5.61 -9.01 7.96
CA VAL A 93 6.53 -7.93 7.59
C VAL A 93 5.71 -6.69 7.26
N GLY A 94 5.94 -5.60 7.98
CA GLY A 94 5.22 -4.35 7.74
C GLY A 94 6.14 -3.14 7.76
N MET A 95 5.74 -2.09 7.05
CA MET A 95 6.44 -0.81 7.05
C MET A 95 5.83 0.14 8.07
N TYR A 96 6.59 0.46 9.12
CA TYR A 96 6.15 1.35 10.21
C TYR A 96 7.29 2.28 10.58
N ARG A 97 7.12 3.60 10.41
CA ARG A 97 8.17 4.57 10.73
C ARG A 97 8.67 4.41 12.17
N MET A 98 9.95 4.70 12.39
CA MET A 98 10.57 4.60 13.71
C MET A 98 11.37 5.87 14.01
N GLN A 99 11.00 6.59 15.08
CA GLN A 99 11.77 7.74 15.54
C GLN A 99 12.97 7.25 16.35
N SER A 100 14.18 7.70 16.01
CA SER A 100 15.36 7.43 16.83
C SER A 100 15.32 8.29 18.09
N MET A 101 15.33 7.65 19.26
CA MET A 101 15.21 8.33 20.55
C MET A 101 16.57 8.56 21.20
N ASP A 102 17.43 7.55 21.15
CA ASP A 102 18.77 7.56 21.71
C ASP A 102 19.69 6.57 20.97
N ARG A 103 20.77 6.13 21.64
CA ARG A 103 21.78 5.23 21.06
C ARG A 103 21.26 3.86 20.67
N ASN A 104 20.19 3.34 21.28
CA ASN A 104 19.72 1.98 21.06
C ASN A 104 18.21 1.80 21.20
N THR A 105 17.44 2.89 21.26
CA THR A 105 15.99 2.84 21.36
C THR A 105 15.31 3.68 20.27
N THR A 106 14.21 3.15 19.74
CA THR A 106 13.34 3.87 18.80
C THR A 106 11.87 3.80 19.22
N ALA A 107 11.07 4.82 18.91
CA ALA A 107 9.61 4.72 19.02
C ALA A 107 9.03 3.91 17.84
N MET A 108 8.23 2.88 18.12
CA MET A 108 7.67 1.97 17.13
C MET A 108 6.25 2.38 16.74
N HIS A 109 6.07 3.05 15.60
CA HIS A 109 4.78 3.61 15.17
C HIS A 109 3.83 2.54 14.59
N TRP A 110 3.39 1.58 15.40
CA TRP A 110 2.35 0.62 15.00
C TRP A 110 0.96 1.25 15.09
N GLN A 111 0.45 1.69 13.94
CA GLN A 111 -0.91 2.20 13.85
C GLN A 111 -1.94 1.14 14.25
N ARG A 112 -3.04 1.61 14.84
CA ARG A 112 -4.21 0.78 15.15
C ARG A 112 -4.69 0.06 13.89
N HIS A 113 -5.13 -1.19 14.05
CA HIS A 113 -5.59 -2.08 12.97
C HIS A 113 -4.49 -2.72 12.09
N LYS A 114 -3.21 -2.38 12.28
CA LYS A 114 -2.11 -3.08 11.60
C LYS A 114 -1.73 -4.36 12.36
N THR A 115 -1.16 -5.32 11.65
CA THR A 115 -0.79 -6.62 12.22
C THR A 115 0.25 -6.52 13.34
N GLY A 116 1.22 -5.59 13.23
CA GLY A 116 2.21 -5.34 14.28
C GLY A 116 1.57 -4.94 15.62
N ALA A 117 0.58 -4.02 15.58
CA ALA A 117 -0.19 -3.65 16.77
C ALA A 117 -0.95 -4.84 17.36
N ARG A 118 -1.50 -5.73 16.52
CA ARG A 118 -2.16 -6.96 16.98
C ARG A 118 -1.19 -7.90 17.69
N HIS A 119 0.02 -8.09 17.16
CA HIS A 119 1.06 -8.90 17.80
C HIS A 119 1.48 -8.32 19.15
N PHE A 120 1.65 -6.99 19.24
CA PHE A 120 1.93 -6.29 20.50
C PHE A 120 0.85 -6.51 21.55
N GLU A 121 -0.44 -6.36 21.18
CA GLU A 121 -1.56 -6.59 22.12
C GLU A 121 -1.64 -8.05 22.57
N LEU A 122 -1.31 -9.01 21.71
CA LEU A 122 -1.25 -10.44 22.09
C LEU A 122 -0.09 -10.71 23.06
N ALA A 123 1.11 -10.17 22.79
CA ALA A 123 2.26 -10.28 23.68
C ALA A 123 1.95 -9.66 25.05
N LYS A 124 1.25 -8.52 25.07
CA LYS A 124 0.76 -7.87 26.30
C LYS A 124 -0.16 -8.76 27.13
N ARG A 125 -1.11 -9.45 26.48
CA ARG A 125 -2.03 -10.40 27.16
C ARG A 125 -1.28 -11.59 27.76
N LYS A 126 -0.19 -11.99 27.13
CA LYS A 126 0.68 -13.08 27.60
C LYS A 126 1.71 -12.65 28.64
N GLY A 127 1.93 -11.34 28.80
CA GLY A 127 2.96 -10.81 29.69
C GLY A 127 4.37 -11.14 29.23
N GLU A 128 4.58 -11.24 27.91
CA GLU A 128 5.87 -11.55 27.31
C GLU A 128 6.36 -10.42 26.40
N ARG A 129 7.68 -10.34 26.21
CA ARG A 129 8.30 -9.43 25.26
C ARG A 129 8.02 -9.91 23.84
N LEU A 130 7.75 -8.96 22.94
CA LEU A 130 7.64 -9.24 21.51
C LEU A 130 9.02 -9.07 20.87
N GLU A 131 9.59 -10.15 20.35
CA GLU A 131 10.80 -10.06 19.52
C GLU A 131 10.49 -9.32 18.21
N VAL A 132 11.40 -8.43 17.83
CA VAL A 132 11.28 -7.62 16.62
C VAL A 132 12.63 -7.60 15.90
N ALA A 133 12.59 -7.75 14.58
CA ALA A 133 13.71 -7.45 13.71
C ALA A 133 13.29 -6.41 12.67
N VAL A 134 14.18 -5.50 12.31
CA VAL A 134 13.93 -4.43 11.34
C VAL A 134 15.00 -4.49 10.28
N ALA A 135 14.63 -4.91 9.08
CA ALA A 135 15.55 -4.92 7.95
C ALA A 135 15.47 -3.59 7.18
N LEU A 136 16.63 -3.08 6.75
CA LEU A 136 16.76 -1.90 5.90
C LEU A 136 17.59 -2.28 4.67
N GLY A 137 17.10 -1.88 3.51
CA GLY A 137 17.81 -2.02 2.23
C GLY A 137 17.64 -3.39 1.60
N GLY A 138 18.60 -3.78 0.78
CA GLY A 138 18.57 -4.99 -0.01
C GLY A 138 17.69 -4.86 -1.24
N ASP A 139 16.64 -5.67 -1.34
CA ASP A 139 15.83 -5.76 -2.55
C ASP A 139 14.66 -4.76 -2.55
N PRO A 140 14.54 -3.89 -3.56
CA PRO A 140 13.45 -2.92 -3.62
C PRO A 140 12.05 -3.57 -3.71
N ALA A 141 11.94 -4.78 -4.27
CA ALA A 141 10.67 -5.51 -4.27
C ALA A 141 10.24 -5.93 -2.87
N THR A 142 11.18 -6.16 -1.94
CA THR A 142 10.86 -6.43 -0.53
C THR A 142 10.33 -5.20 0.17
N ILE A 143 10.91 -4.02 -0.13
CA ILE A 143 10.45 -2.73 0.40
C ILE A 143 8.99 -2.50 0.01
N PHE A 144 8.66 -2.62 -1.28
CA PHE A 144 7.28 -2.54 -1.75
C PHE A 144 6.36 -3.63 -1.16
N SER A 145 6.86 -4.87 -1.05
CA SER A 145 6.03 -5.99 -0.56
C SER A 145 5.58 -5.78 0.89
N ALA A 146 6.37 -5.09 1.73
CA ALA A 146 6.01 -4.73 3.10
C ALA A 146 4.87 -3.69 3.20
N THR A 147 4.48 -3.05 2.10
CA THR A 147 3.34 -2.13 2.03
C THR A 147 2.13 -2.75 1.33
N ALA A 148 2.28 -3.92 0.72
CA ALA A 148 1.25 -4.52 -0.11
C ALA A 148 0.08 -5.09 0.74
N PRO A 149 -1.19 -4.90 0.32
CA PRO A 149 -2.36 -5.40 1.03
C PRO A 149 -2.58 -6.90 0.77
N LEU A 150 -1.72 -7.74 1.34
CA LEU A 150 -1.73 -9.18 1.11
C LEU A 150 -2.79 -9.90 1.97
N PRO A 151 -3.38 -11.00 1.48
CA PRO A 151 -4.17 -11.90 2.30
C PRO A 151 -3.33 -12.52 3.43
N PRO A 152 -3.90 -12.83 4.61
CA PRO A 152 -3.15 -13.38 5.74
C PRO A 152 -2.37 -14.67 5.47
N ALA A 153 -2.74 -15.43 4.44
CA ALA A 153 -2.08 -16.68 4.06
C ALA A 153 -0.81 -16.49 3.21
N ILE A 154 -0.56 -15.28 2.70
CA ILE A 154 0.58 -14.97 1.83
C ILE A 154 1.47 -13.98 2.57
N ASP A 155 2.64 -14.45 3.01
CA ASP A 155 3.63 -13.56 3.61
C ASP A 155 4.33 -12.69 2.56
N GLU A 156 4.88 -11.56 3.02
CA GLU A 156 5.49 -10.55 2.15
C GLU A 156 6.76 -11.05 1.46
N PHE A 157 7.47 -12.04 2.01
CA PHE A 157 8.67 -12.62 1.39
C PHE A 157 8.32 -13.61 0.28
N ILE A 158 7.21 -14.35 0.40
CA ILE A 158 6.63 -15.14 -0.69
C ILE A 158 6.21 -14.21 -1.82
N PHE A 159 5.51 -13.12 -1.51
CA PHE A 159 5.10 -12.15 -2.52
C PHE A 159 6.29 -11.47 -3.20
N THR A 160 7.32 -11.11 -2.43
CA THR A 160 8.61 -10.64 -2.97
C THR A 160 9.20 -11.66 -3.96
N GLY A 161 9.21 -12.95 -3.58
CA GLY A 161 9.72 -14.00 -4.44
C GLY A 161 8.93 -14.17 -5.73
N PHE A 162 7.61 -14.00 -5.66
CA PHE A 162 6.72 -13.93 -6.83
C PHE A 162 7.07 -12.74 -7.74
N LEU A 163 7.20 -11.53 -7.19
CA LEU A 163 7.56 -10.33 -7.96
C LEU A 163 8.89 -10.51 -8.71
N ARG A 164 9.89 -11.07 -8.01
CA ARG A 164 11.25 -11.28 -8.55
C ARG A 164 11.41 -12.54 -9.39
N ARG A 165 10.42 -13.44 -9.37
CA ARG A 165 10.50 -14.80 -9.97
C ARG A 165 11.66 -15.63 -9.41
N ARG A 166 12.05 -15.40 -8.15
CA ARG A 166 13.09 -16.18 -7.45
C ARG A 166 12.84 -16.16 -5.94
N PRO A 167 13.06 -17.26 -5.20
CA PRO A 167 12.86 -17.28 -3.76
C PRO A 167 13.71 -16.21 -3.05
N MET A 168 13.19 -15.70 -1.93
CA MET A 168 13.97 -14.88 -1.01
C MET A 168 14.90 -15.76 -0.17
N GLU A 169 16.13 -15.31 0.04
CA GLU A 169 17.04 -15.92 0.99
C GLU A 169 16.94 -15.17 2.32
N LEU A 170 16.69 -15.92 3.39
CA LEU A 170 16.57 -15.40 4.75
C LEU A 170 17.66 -16.00 5.63
N VAL A 171 18.10 -15.27 6.63
CA VAL A 171 19.03 -15.75 7.67
C VAL A 171 18.40 -15.53 9.04
N LYS A 172 18.73 -16.39 10.01
CA LYS A 172 18.25 -16.24 11.39
C LYS A 172 18.97 -15.06 12.06
N GLY A 173 18.22 -14.26 12.80
CA GLY A 173 18.76 -13.15 13.60
C GLY A 173 19.81 -13.64 14.60
N VAL A 174 20.69 -12.73 15.00
CA VAL A 174 21.79 -13.00 15.93
C VAL A 174 21.30 -13.07 17.39
N THR A 175 20.32 -12.24 17.74
CA THR A 175 19.78 -12.03 19.09
C THR A 175 18.30 -12.34 19.23
N VAL A 176 17.60 -12.61 18.12
CA VAL A 176 16.16 -12.89 18.07
C VAL A 176 15.86 -14.17 17.31
N ASP A 177 14.74 -14.85 17.62
CA ASP A 177 14.26 -16.02 16.87
C ASP A 177 13.40 -15.64 15.65
N LEU A 178 13.92 -14.71 14.85
CA LEU A 178 13.29 -14.21 13.62
C LEU A 178 14.21 -14.41 12.42
N GLU A 179 13.61 -14.65 11.26
CA GLU A 179 14.30 -14.69 9.98
C GLU A 179 14.23 -13.34 9.26
N VAL A 180 15.39 -12.83 8.83
CA VAL A 180 15.55 -11.53 8.16
C VAL A 180 16.12 -11.73 6.75
N PRO A 181 15.90 -10.81 5.80
CA PRO A 181 16.48 -10.91 4.45
C PRO A 181 18.01 -10.98 4.51
N ALA A 182 18.60 -12.03 3.93
CA ALA A 182 20.06 -12.24 3.94
C ALA A 182 20.83 -11.11 3.24
N GLU A 183 20.19 -10.47 2.26
CA GLU A 183 20.74 -9.39 1.44
C GLU A 183 20.42 -7.99 1.98
N ALA A 184 19.81 -7.86 3.17
CA ALA A 184 19.57 -6.56 3.79
C ALA A 184 20.90 -5.80 4.00
N ASP A 185 20.86 -4.47 3.87
CA ASP A 185 22.02 -3.62 4.13
C ASP A 185 22.26 -3.48 5.63
N PHE A 186 21.18 -3.30 6.40
CA PHE A 186 21.19 -3.29 7.87
C PHE A 186 20.05 -4.16 8.42
N VAL A 187 20.27 -4.71 9.60
CA VAL A 187 19.22 -5.32 10.43
C VAL A 187 19.38 -4.83 11.86
N LEU A 188 18.32 -4.23 12.40
CA LEU A 188 18.20 -3.91 13.82
C LEU A 188 17.40 -5.03 14.49
N GLU A 189 17.96 -5.67 15.49
CA GLU A 189 17.31 -6.76 16.22
C GLU A 189 17.05 -6.35 17.67
N GLY A 190 15.97 -6.85 18.25
CA GLY A 190 15.62 -6.46 19.61
C GLY A 190 14.24 -6.93 20.04
N TYR A 191 13.64 -6.15 20.94
CA TYR A 191 12.33 -6.43 21.46
C TYR A 191 11.53 -5.17 21.78
N VAL A 192 10.22 -5.34 21.85
CA VAL A 192 9.29 -4.40 22.48
C VAL A 192 8.74 -5.06 23.74
N ASP A 193 8.80 -4.37 24.87
CA ASP A 193 8.27 -4.86 26.15
C ASP A 193 6.89 -4.22 26.42
N PRO A 194 5.78 -4.96 26.32
CA PRO A 194 4.44 -4.39 26.50
C PRO A 194 4.12 -3.96 27.94
N SER A 195 5.00 -4.26 28.90
CA SER A 195 4.86 -3.83 30.30
C SER A 195 5.46 -2.45 30.57
N GLU A 196 6.28 -1.93 29.65
CA GLU A 196 6.86 -0.61 29.76
C GLU A 196 5.85 0.49 29.40
N ASP A 197 6.06 1.68 29.97
CA ASP A 197 5.31 2.87 29.59
C ASP A 197 5.61 3.22 28.13
N LEU A 198 4.58 3.69 27.42
CA LEU A 198 4.75 4.22 26.07
C LEU A 198 5.63 5.48 26.10
N ILE A 199 6.29 5.76 24.99
CA ILE A 199 7.13 6.94 24.79
C ILE A 199 6.51 7.88 23.75
N LEU A 200 6.78 9.17 23.89
CA LEU A 200 6.27 10.19 22.97
C LEU A 200 7.03 10.12 21.63
N GLU A 201 6.32 9.87 20.55
CA GLU A 201 6.80 9.97 19.17
C GLU A 201 6.21 11.21 18.50
N GLY A 202 6.93 11.81 17.57
CA GLY A 202 6.44 12.92 16.76
C GLY A 202 6.69 14.30 17.38
N PRO A 203 6.16 15.36 16.73
CA PRO A 203 5.35 15.33 15.51
C PRO A 203 6.15 14.87 14.27
N PHE A 204 5.46 14.54 13.18
CA PHE A 204 6.09 14.02 11.95
C PHE A 204 5.38 14.53 10.69
N GLY A 205 6.12 15.04 9.71
CA GLY A 205 5.58 15.45 8.41
C GLY A 205 5.12 14.26 7.60
N ASP A 206 3.80 14.14 7.40
CA ASP A 206 3.17 12.93 6.90
C ASP A 206 2.69 13.05 5.44
N HIS A 207 2.28 11.92 4.86
CA HIS A 207 1.90 11.80 3.44
C HIS A 207 0.69 12.65 3.05
N THR A 208 -0.07 13.12 4.05
CA THR A 208 -1.16 14.08 3.86
C THR A 208 -0.66 15.48 3.50
N GLY A 209 0.64 15.75 3.64
CA GLY A 209 1.25 17.07 3.52
C GLY A 209 1.15 17.94 4.77
N PHE A 210 0.71 17.36 5.90
CA PHE A 210 0.60 18.02 7.21
C PHE A 210 1.44 17.28 8.26
N TYR A 211 1.78 17.97 9.35
CA TYR A 211 2.36 17.31 10.51
C TYR A 211 1.32 16.50 11.26
N SER A 212 1.59 15.20 11.38
CA SER A 212 0.94 14.34 12.36
C SER A 212 1.34 14.78 13.76
N LEU A 213 0.36 14.84 14.67
CA LEU A 213 0.59 15.22 16.05
C LEU A 213 1.45 14.18 16.76
N ALA A 214 2.15 14.62 17.81
CA ALA A 214 2.86 13.71 18.69
C ALA A 214 1.87 12.82 19.46
N ASP A 215 2.20 11.54 19.62
CA ASP A 215 1.38 10.57 20.35
C ASP A 215 2.27 9.48 20.99
N MET A 216 1.67 8.63 21.80
CA MET A 216 2.36 7.65 22.63
C MET A 216 2.49 6.30 21.92
N TYR A 217 3.72 5.81 21.76
CA TYR A 217 4.03 4.55 21.08
C TYR A 217 4.96 3.64 21.88
N PRO A 218 5.00 2.33 21.60
CA PRO A 218 5.91 1.41 22.27
C PRO A 218 7.38 1.72 21.98
N SER A 219 8.23 1.45 22.97
CA SER A 219 9.68 1.51 22.84
C SER A 219 10.22 0.20 22.21
N PHE A 220 10.96 0.32 21.11
CA PHE A 220 11.75 -0.79 20.56
C PHE A 220 13.21 -0.67 21.03
N HIS A 221 13.67 -1.68 21.74
CA HIS A 221 15.02 -1.76 22.30
C HIS A 221 15.90 -2.61 21.41
N VAL A 222 16.92 -1.98 20.81
CA VAL A 222 17.88 -2.64 19.92
C VAL A 222 18.92 -3.38 20.75
N THR A 223 19.04 -4.69 20.53
CA THR A 223 20.02 -5.59 21.16
C THR A 223 21.14 -5.99 20.22
N ALA A 224 20.95 -5.85 18.90
CA ALA A 224 22.02 -5.96 17.92
C ALA A 224 21.76 -5.08 16.69
N VAL A 225 22.84 -4.59 16.09
CA VAL A 225 22.83 -4.04 14.73
C VAL A 225 23.76 -4.89 13.89
N THR A 226 23.21 -5.52 12.85
CA THR A 226 24.01 -6.26 11.87
C THR A 226 23.96 -5.54 10.53
N MET A 227 25.06 -5.58 9.78
CA MET A 227 25.14 -4.95 8.46
C MET A 227 26.17 -5.63 7.58
N ARG A 228 26.04 -5.42 6.26
CA ARG A 228 27.14 -5.70 5.33
C ARG A 228 28.27 -4.68 5.48
N ARG A 229 29.44 -4.97 4.89
CA ARG A 229 30.64 -4.10 4.99
C ARG A 229 30.46 -2.71 4.36
N GLU A 230 29.74 -2.64 3.24
CA GLU A 230 29.47 -1.39 2.51
C GLU A 230 27.95 -1.21 2.37
N PRO A 231 27.24 -0.91 3.47
CA PRO A 231 25.79 -0.90 3.46
C PRO A 231 25.23 0.40 2.88
N ILE A 232 24.15 0.29 2.12
CA ILE A 232 23.40 1.44 1.63
C ILE A 232 22.20 1.66 2.55
N TYR A 233 22.06 2.87 3.11
CA TYR A 233 20.93 3.22 3.97
C TYR A 233 19.77 3.73 3.11
N PRO A 234 18.67 2.96 2.94
CA PRO A 234 17.51 3.49 2.23
C PRO A 234 16.76 4.48 3.12
N THR A 235 16.37 5.58 2.51
CA THR A 235 15.50 6.56 3.14
C THR A 235 14.54 7.14 2.10
N THR A 236 13.41 7.60 2.58
CA THR A 236 12.45 8.39 1.80
C THR A 236 11.99 9.58 2.63
N ILE A 237 11.60 10.65 1.94
CA ILE A 237 10.96 11.81 2.52
C ILE A 237 9.46 11.65 2.27
N VAL A 238 8.70 11.56 3.34
CA VAL A 238 7.23 11.55 3.29
C VAL A 238 6.75 12.99 3.42
N GLY A 239 5.72 13.42 2.71
CA GLY A 239 5.24 14.80 2.83
C GLY A 239 4.16 15.15 1.83
N LYS A 240 4.14 16.40 1.38
CA LYS A 240 3.15 16.86 0.38
C LYS A 240 3.30 16.03 -0.91
N PRO A 241 2.25 15.35 -1.39
CA PRO A 241 2.35 14.46 -2.54
C PRO A 241 2.60 15.24 -3.86
N PRO A 242 3.18 14.59 -4.88
CA PRO A 242 3.62 13.19 -4.88
C PRO A 242 4.99 12.99 -4.20
N MET A 243 5.11 11.92 -3.42
CA MET A 243 6.36 11.39 -2.86
C MET A 243 6.46 9.89 -3.20
N GLU A 244 7.51 9.19 -2.75
CA GLU A 244 7.75 7.77 -3.08
C GLU A 244 6.56 6.85 -2.75
N ASP A 245 5.86 7.15 -1.66
CA ASP A 245 4.66 6.44 -1.19
C ASP A 245 3.48 6.53 -2.16
N PHE A 246 3.31 7.66 -2.86
CA PHE A 246 2.34 7.77 -3.95
C PHE A 246 2.63 6.76 -5.07
N TYR A 247 3.90 6.64 -5.50
CA TYR A 247 4.27 5.71 -6.56
C TYR A 247 4.17 4.24 -6.12
N MET A 248 4.50 3.94 -4.87
CA MET A 248 4.23 2.62 -4.28
C MET A 248 2.72 2.33 -4.25
N GLY A 249 1.90 3.31 -3.86
CA GLY A 249 0.44 3.22 -3.89
C GLY A 249 -0.10 2.97 -5.30
N HIS A 250 0.46 3.63 -6.32
CA HIS A 250 0.11 3.38 -7.72
C HIS A 250 0.51 1.97 -8.19
N ALA A 251 1.66 1.45 -7.73
CA ALA A 251 2.01 0.06 -7.99
C ALA A 251 1.00 -0.90 -7.36
N THR A 252 0.57 -0.67 -6.12
CA THR A 252 -0.52 -1.42 -5.47
C THR A 252 -1.83 -1.32 -6.27
N GLU A 253 -2.21 -0.13 -6.72
CA GLU A 253 -3.40 0.11 -7.55
C GLU A 253 -3.42 -0.83 -8.77
N ARG A 254 -2.36 -0.80 -9.57
CA ARG A 254 -2.26 -1.58 -10.82
C ARG A 254 -2.15 -3.08 -10.55
N ILE A 255 -1.33 -3.50 -9.58
CA ILE A 255 -1.07 -4.92 -9.28
C ILE A 255 -2.33 -5.61 -8.72
N PHE A 256 -3.11 -4.90 -7.90
CA PHE A 256 -4.28 -5.48 -7.24
C PHE A 256 -5.60 -5.20 -7.96
N LEU A 257 -5.62 -4.36 -9.01
CA LEU A 257 -6.82 -4.14 -9.83
C LEU A 257 -7.51 -5.44 -10.28
N PRO A 258 -6.79 -6.47 -10.76
CA PRO A 258 -7.46 -7.71 -11.16
C PRO A 258 -8.12 -8.46 -10.01
N LEU A 259 -7.62 -8.35 -8.78
CA LEU A 259 -8.28 -8.91 -7.60
C LEU A 259 -9.55 -8.11 -7.26
N THR A 260 -9.51 -6.79 -7.36
CA THR A 260 -10.71 -5.95 -7.22
C THR A 260 -11.79 -6.37 -8.23
N LYS A 261 -11.41 -6.61 -9.49
CA LYS A 261 -12.33 -7.09 -10.54
C LYS A 261 -12.89 -8.49 -10.30
N LEU A 262 -12.21 -9.34 -9.53
CA LEU A 262 -12.78 -10.64 -9.15
C LEU A 262 -13.95 -10.48 -8.16
N ILE A 263 -13.90 -9.45 -7.31
CA ILE A 263 -14.92 -9.18 -6.29
C ILE A 263 -16.03 -8.26 -6.83
N LEU A 264 -15.64 -7.29 -7.66
CA LEU A 264 -16.51 -6.31 -8.32
C LEU A 264 -16.27 -6.38 -9.84
N PRO A 265 -16.82 -7.39 -10.55
CA PRO A 265 -16.60 -7.60 -11.99
C PRO A 265 -16.96 -6.42 -12.89
N GLU A 266 -17.88 -5.57 -12.43
CA GLU A 266 -18.29 -4.36 -13.11
C GLU A 266 -17.21 -3.26 -13.12
N VAL A 267 -16.18 -3.33 -12.26
CA VAL A 267 -15.09 -2.35 -12.24
C VAL A 267 -14.23 -2.52 -13.49
N VAL A 268 -14.14 -1.46 -14.29
CA VAL A 268 -13.31 -1.42 -15.50
C VAL A 268 -11.91 -0.92 -15.16
N ASP A 269 -11.78 0.12 -14.36
CA ASP A 269 -10.52 0.66 -13.86
C ASP A 269 -10.78 1.53 -12.62
N TYR A 270 -9.74 1.83 -11.85
CA TYR A 270 -9.79 2.87 -10.82
C TYR A 270 -8.47 3.63 -10.72
N HIS A 271 -8.51 4.88 -10.27
CA HIS A 271 -7.30 5.68 -10.09
C HIS A 271 -7.33 6.45 -8.77
N MET A 272 -6.16 6.48 -8.14
CA MET A 272 -5.85 7.11 -6.86
C MET A 272 -4.87 8.26 -7.08
N PRO A 273 -5.35 9.48 -7.41
CA PRO A 273 -4.50 10.62 -7.76
C PRO A 273 -3.68 11.15 -6.57
N ALA A 274 -2.56 11.81 -6.87
CA ALA A 274 -1.65 12.37 -5.87
C ALA A 274 -2.34 13.43 -5.00
N GLU A 275 -3.17 14.28 -5.61
CA GLU A 275 -3.98 15.31 -4.93
C GLU A 275 -4.98 14.70 -3.96
N GLY A 276 -5.36 13.44 -4.20
CA GLY A 276 -6.19 12.62 -3.34
C GLY A 276 -5.43 11.90 -2.24
N ILE A 277 -4.16 12.24 -1.98
CA ILE A 277 -3.31 11.53 -1.03
C ILE A 277 -3.31 10.01 -1.33
N PHE A 278 -3.23 9.67 -2.62
CA PHE A 278 -3.52 8.35 -3.22
C PHE A 278 -4.90 7.78 -2.84
N HIS A 279 -5.16 7.40 -1.59
CA HIS A 279 -6.37 6.67 -1.20
C HIS A 279 -7.56 7.54 -0.77
N ASN A 280 -7.39 8.83 -0.43
CA ASN A 280 -8.52 9.65 0.04
C ASN A 280 -9.52 9.99 -1.07
N LEU A 281 -9.08 10.08 -2.32
CA LEU A 281 -9.94 10.23 -3.49
C LEU A 281 -9.71 9.06 -4.44
N VAL A 282 -10.79 8.40 -4.85
CA VAL A 282 -10.72 7.26 -5.78
C VAL A 282 -11.70 7.51 -6.92
N PHE A 283 -11.19 7.58 -8.14
CA PHE A 283 -12.02 7.52 -9.35
C PHE A 283 -12.19 6.07 -9.77
N VAL A 284 -13.39 5.67 -10.18
CA VAL A 284 -13.68 4.29 -10.58
C VAL A 284 -14.59 4.33 -11.80
N SER A 285 -14.17 3.72 -12.90
CA SER A 285 -15.02 3.52 -14.08
C SER A 285 -15.69 2.15 -14.00
N ILE A 286 -16.99 2.07 -14.28
CA ILE A 286 -17.77 0.83 -14.20
C ILE A 286 -18.55 0.53 -15.47
N ASP A 287 -18.74 -0.75 -15.78
CA ASP A 287 -19.74 -1.19 -16.76
C ASP A 287 -21.11 -1.26 -16.06
N LYS A 288 -21.88 -0.18 -16.17
CA LYS A 288 -23.18 -0.04 -15.50
C LYS A 288 -24.24 -0.88 -16.22
N GLU A 289 -24.90 -1.78 -15.49
CA GLU A 289 -25.90 -2.70 -16.04
C GLU A 289 -27.31 -2.51 -15.46
N TYR A 290 -27.45 -1.78 -14.34
CA TYR A 290 -28.74 -1.57 -13.66
C TYR A 290 -28.75 -0.29 -12.82
N PRO A 291 -29.94 0.26 -12.50
CA PRO A 291 -30.06 1.44 -11.63
C PRO A 291 -29.44 1.20 -10.25
N GLY A 292 -28.67 2.17 -9.75
CA GLY A 292 -27.99 2.09 -8.45
C GLY A 292 -26.72 1.22 -8.41
N HIS A 293 -26.22 0.74 -9.55
CA HIS A 293 -24.99 -0.06 -9.63
C HIS A 293 -23.78 0.67 -9.02
N ALA A 294 -23.68 1.98 -9.22
CA ALA A 294 -22.63 2.81 -8.64
C ALA A 294 -22.58 2.71 -7.10
N PHE A 295 -23.74 2.73 -6.43
CA PHE A 295 -23.79 2.59 -4.98
C PHE A 295 -23.36 1.20 -4.50
N LYS A 296 -23.68 0.13 -5.25
CA LYS A 296 -23.20 -1.23 -4.96
C LYS A 296 -21.67 -1.29 -5.01
N VAL A 297 -21.06 -0.67 -6.03
CA VAL A 297 -19.60 -0.59 -6.18
C VAL A 297 -18.96 0.21 -5.04
N MET A 298 -19.50 1.39 -4.70
CA MET A 298 -18.98 2.22 -3.59
C MET A 298 -18.96 1.45 -2.26
N ASN A 299 -20.09 0.81 -1.91
CA ASN A 299 -20.18 0.01 -0.67
C ASN A 299 -19.24 -1.21 -0.71
N GLY A 300 -19.10 -1.84 -1.87
CA GLY A 300 -18.14 -2.92 -2.09
C GLY A 300 -16.71 -2.45 -1.79
N LEU A 301 -16.27 -1.34 -2.41
CA LEU A 301 -14.94 -0.78 -2.21
C LEU A 301 -14.68 -0.37 -0.76
N TRP A 302 -15.62 0.28 -0.09
CA TRP A 302 -15.47 0.59 1.35
C TRP A 302 -15.46 -0.65 2.26
N GLY A 303 -15.94 -1.80 1.78
CA GLY A 303 -15.82 -3.08 2.46
C GLY A 303 -14.50 -3.82 2.21
N LEU A 304 -13.65 -3.34 1.29
CA LEU A 304 -12.46 -4.07 0.84
C LEU A 304 -11.17 -3.56 1.49
N GLY A 305 -10.57 -4.37 2.37
CA GLY A 305 -9.17 -4.21 2.81
C GLY A 305 -8.81 -2.77 3.21
N GLN A 306 -7.75 -2.21 2.63
CA GLN A 306 -7.34 -0.82 2.87
C GLN A 306 -8.23 0.23 2.17
N MET A 307 -9.02 -0.16 1.17
CA MET A 307 -9.95 0.74 0.48
C MET A 307 -11.10 1.20 1.41
N MET A 308 -11.27 0.55 2.57
CA MET A 308 -12.09 1.06 3.67
C MET A 308 -11.67 2.45 4.16
N LEU A 309 -10.45 2.89 3.89
CA LEU A 309 -9.95 4.21 4.28
C LEU A 309 -10.30 5.30 3.27
N ALA A 310 -10.73 4.94 2.05
CA ALA A 310 -11.10 5.91 1.03
C ALA A 310 -12.20 6.86 1.55
N LYS A 311 -11.95 8.16 1.41
CA LYS A 311 -12.81 9.22 1.93
C LYS A 311 -13.85 9.66 0.90
N VAL A 312 -13.44 9.75 -0.36
CA VAL A 312 -14.27 10.12 -1.50
C VAL A 312 -14.11 9.09 -2.60
N ILE A 313 -15.23 8.50 -3.05
CA ILE A 313 -15.27 7.62 -4.22
C ILE A 313 -16.15 8.26 -5.29
N VAL A 314 -15.61 8.44 -6.48
CA VAL A 314 -16.33 8.98 -7.64
C VAL A 314 -16.47 7.88 -8.68
N ILE A 315 -17.71 7.47 -8.95
CA ILE A 315 -18.01 6.41 -9.93
C ILE A 315 -18.42 7.05 -11.26
N VAL A 316 -17.76 6.66 -12.35
CA VAL A 316 -18.03 7.12 -13.71
C VAL A 316 -18.31 5.93 -14.64
N ASP A 317 -18.81 6.19 -15.85
CA ASP A 317 -19.05 5.14 -16.85
C ASP A 317 -17.73 4.57 -17.40
N LYS A 318 -17.80 3.36 -17.99
CA LYS A 318 -16.65 2.58 -18.49
C LYS A 318 -15.80 3.27 -19.56
N ASP A 319 -16.36 4.24 -20.27
CA ASP A 319 -15.71 4.96 -21.36
C ASP A 319 -14.90 6.17 -20.86
N VAL A 320 -14.96 6.48 -19.56
CA VAL A 320 -14.19 7.56 -18.95
C VAL A 320 -12.81 7.07 -18.53
N ASN A 321 -11.76 7.75 -19.00
CA ASN A 321 -10.41 7.45 -18.58
C ASN A 321 -10.13 8.02 -17.18
N VAL A 322 -10.27 7.17 -16.15
CA VAL A 322 -9.99 7.55 -14.76
C VAL A 322 -8.51 7.82 -14.47
N GLN A 323 -7.59 7.40 -15.34
CA GLN A 323 -6.17 7.72 -15.23
C GLN A 323 -5.84 9.17 -15.63
N ASP A 324 -6.78 9.90 -16.25
CA ASP A 324 -6.71 11.37 -16.35
C ASP A 324 -7.72 12.00 -15.37
N PRO A 325 -7.27 12.46 -14.20
CA PRO A 325 -8.14 13.12 -13.23
C PRO A 325 -8.92 14.32 -13.79
N ARG A 326 -8.41 14.99 -14.84
CA ARG A 326 -9.12 16.12 -15.47
C ARG A 326 -10.32 15.64 -16.25
N GLU A 327 -10.18 14.53 -16.97
CA GLU A 327 -11.31 13.91 -17.68
C GLU A 327 -12.34 13.36 -16.68
N ALA A 328 -11.87 12.64 -15.66
CA ALA A 328 -12.74 12.09 -14.62
C ALA A 328 -13.56 13.18 -13.92
N TRP A 329 -12.94 14.31 -13.54
CA TRP A 329 -13.65 15.45 -12.97
C TRP A 329 -14.56 16.16 -13.97
N TRP A 330 -14.12 16.34 -15.22
CA TRP A 330 -14.96 16.95 -16.25
C TRP A 330 -16.27 16.18 -16.40
N VAL A 331 -16.20 14.85 -16.54
CA VAL A 331 -17.40 14.02 -16.63
C VAL A 331 -18.19 14.06 -15.33
N ALA A 332 -17.54 13.89 -14.18
CA ALA A 332 -18.23 13.86 -12.90
C ALA A 332 -19.02 15.12 -12.60
N LEU A 333 -18.44 16.30 -12.84
CA LEU A 333 -19.10 17.57 -12.55
C LEU A 333 -20.23 17.91 -13.54
N ASN A 334 -20.29 17.26 -14.70
CA ASN A 334 -21.38 17.42 -15.66
C ASN A 334 -22.49 16.36 -15.52
N ASN A 335 -22.22 15.25 -14.82
CA ASN A 335 -23.13 14.11 -14.71
C ASN A 335 -23.90 14.05 -13.38
N ILE A 336 -23.63 14.96 -12.44
CA ILE A 336 -24.25 14.94 -11.11
C ILE A 336 -25.34 16.00 -10.94
N ASP A 337 -26.41 15.61 -10.26
CA ASP A 337 -27.24 16.48 -9.44
C ASP A 337 -26.83 16.22 -7.97
N PRO A 338 -26.22 17.20 -7.26
CA PRO A 338 -25.63 16.94 -5.96
C PRO A 338 -26.55 16.28 -4.92
N GLU A 339 -27.83 16.66 -4.86
CA GLU A 339 -28.76 16.07 -3.88
C GLU A 339 -29.11 14.62 -4.27
N ARG A 340 -29.31 14.38 -5.57
CA ARG A 340 -29.66 13.07 -6.09
C ARG A 340 -28.49 12.09 -6.02
N ASP A 341 -27.28 12.52 -6.32
CA ASP A 341 -26.17 11.63 -6.70
C ASP A 341 -25.04 11.53 -5.68
N VAL A 342 -25.04 12.39 -4.66
CA VAL A 342 -24.07 12.33 -3.56
C VAL A 342 -24.65 11.58 -2.37
N ARG A 343 -23.89 10.64 -1.81
CA ARG A 343 -24.25 9.91 -0.60
C ARG A 343 -23.15 10.01 0.44
N PHE A 344 -23.57 10.19 1.69
CA PHE A 344 -22.69 10.18 2.84
C PHE A 344 -22.94 8.92 3.67
N THR A 345 -21.87 8.28 4.13
CA THR A 345 -21.96 7.12 5.03
C THR A 345 -20.92 7.22 6.14
N PRO A 346 -21.23 6.83 7.40
CA PRO A 346 -20.22 6.72 8.44
C PRO A 346 -19.26 5.56 8.15
N GLY A 347 -18.01 5.67 8.59
CA GLY A 347 -17.05 4.57 8.47
C GLY A 347 -15.71 4.84 9.14
N PRO A 348 -14.82 3.83 9.16
CA PRO A 348 -13.46 4.01 9.62
C PRO A 348 -12.72 4.99 8.70
N VAL A 349 -11.82 5.76 9.27
CA VAL A 349 -10.91 6.67 8.54
C VAL A 349 -9.51 6.50 9.08
N ASP A 350 -8.53 7.00 8.32
CA ASP A 350 -7.12 6.87 8.70
C ASP A 350 -6.85 7.51 10.07
N VAL A 351 -5.93 6.93 10.84
CA VAL A 351 -5.51 7.46 12.15
C VAL A 351 -4.90 8.86 12.02
N LEU A 352 -4.38 9.19 10.83
CA LEU A 352 -3.74 10.45 10.47
C LEU A 352 -4.72 11.47 9.85
N ASP A 353 -6.00 11.14 9.67
CA ASP A 353 -7.01 12.08 9.15
C ASP A 353 -7.43 13.11 10.21
N HIS A 354 -6.71 14.21 10.27
CA HIS A 354 -6.98 15.35 11.14
C HIS A 354 -8.31 16.08 10.83
N ALA A 355 -8.91 15.84 9.67
CA ALA A 355 -10.21 16.40 9.28
C ALA A 355 -11.38 15.46 9.61
N SER A 356 -11.11 14.32 10.25
CA SER A 356 -12.13 13.36 10.66
C SER A 356 -13.01 13.92 11.80
N ARG A 357 -14.25 13.42 11.87
CA ARG A 357 -15.22 13.82 12.92
C ARG A 357 -14.74 13.42 14.32
N ALA A 358 -14.11 12.26 14.42
CA ALA A 358 -13.56 11.70 15.64
C ALA A 358 -12.35 10.83 15.28
N PHE A 359 -11.51 10.55 16.28
CA PHE A 359 -10.33 9.72 16.09
C PHE A 359 -10.69 8.37 15.44
N THR A 360 -10.12 8.07 14.28
CA THR A 360 -10.34 6.85 13.48
C THR A 360 -11.79 6.60 13.01
N PHE A 361 -12.69 7.59 13.15
CA PHE A 361 -14.09 7.46 12.75
C PHE A 361 -14.64 8.76 12.12
N GLY A 362 -15.19 8.64 10.92
CA GLY A 362 -15.64 9.80 10.16
C GLY A 362 -16.79 9.50 9.20
N THR A 363 -16.91 10.36 8.21
CA THR A 363 -17.91 10.26 7.14
C THR A 363 -17.19 10.14 5.81
N LYS A 364 -17.76 9.32 4.93
CA LYS A 364 -17.29 9.06 3.58
C LYS A 364 -18.29 9.63 2.59
N MET A 365 -17.82 10.03 1.43
CA MET A 365 -18.62 10.60 0.34
C MET A 365 -18.53 9.70 -0.89
N GLY A 366 -19.68 9.26 -1.40
CA GLY A 366 -19.81 8.59 -2.68
C GLY A 366 -20.48 9.52 -3.66
N ILE A 367 -19.93 9.62 -4.87
CA ILE A 367 -20.47 10.44 -5.96
C ILE A 367 -20.78 9.51 -7.13
N ASP A 368 -22.06 9.35 -7.45
CA ASP A 368 -22.50 8.66 -8.65
C ASP A 368 -22.47 9.64 -9.83
N ALA A 369 -21.37 9.62 -10.57
CA ALA A 369 -21.15 10.41 -11.78
C ALA A 369 -21.41 9.62 -13.08
N THR A 370 -22.11 8.48 -13.00
CA THR A 370 -22.50 7.70 -14.17
C THR A 370 -23.66 8.35 -14.93
N THR A 371 -23.88 7.92 -16.16
CA THR A 371 -25.05 8.30 -16.96
C THR A 371 -26.33 7.85 -16.25
N LYS A 372 -27.31 8.76 -16.11
CA LYS A 372 -28.55 8.49 -15.37
C LYS A 372 -29.62 7.88 -16.25
N TRP A 373 -30.29 6.87 -15.71
CA TRP A 373 -31.34 6.14 -16.42
C TRP A 373 -32.74 6.58 -15.96
N PRO A 374 -33.80 6.36 -16.76
CA PRO A 374 -35.18 6.65 -16.35
C PRO A 374 -35.56 5.99 -15.01
N GLU A 375 -35.10 4.77 -14.76
CA GLU A 375 -35.32 4.02 -13.52
C GLU A 375 -34.66 4.68 -12.28
N GLU A 376 -33.74 5.62 -12.49
CA GLU A 376 -33.07 6.40 -11.44
C GLU A 376 -33.75 7.77 -11.22
N GLY A 377 -34.91 8.00 -11.85
CA GLY A 377 -35.67 9.24 -11.76
C GLY A 377 -35.16 10.33 -12.71
N PHE A 378 -34.50 9.96 -13.80
CA PHE A 378 -34.04 10.89 -14.83
C PHE A 378 -34.86 10.75 -16.12
N ASP A 379 -35.90 11.57 -16.27
CA ASP A 379 -36.85 11.48 -17.40
C ASP A 379 -36.43 12.26 -18.66
N ARG A 380 -35.26 12.90 -18.64
CA ARG A 380 -34.74 13.67 -19.77
C ARG A 380 -33.86 12.78 -20.67
N GLU A 381 -33.73 13.16 -21.92
CA GLU A 381 -32.72 12.59 -22.80
C GLU A 381 -31.32 12.93 -22.27
N TRP A 382 -30.46 11.92 -22.14
CA TRP A 382 -29.07 12.11 -21.73
C TRP A 382 -28.22 12.49 -22.95
N PRO A 383 -27.43 13.58 -22.90
CA PRO A 383 -26.66 14.02 -24.05
C PRO A 383 -25.44 13.13 -24.30
N ASP A 384 -25.08 12.97 -25.58
CA ASP A 384 -23.83 12.32 -25.98
C ASP A 384 -22.61 13.20 -25.67
N LYS A 385 -21.47 12.55 -25.40
CA LYS A 385 -20.18 13.23 -25.34
C LYS A 385 -19.78 13.69 -26.74
N ILE A 386 -19.13 14.85 -26.83
CA ILE A 386 -18.58 15.32 -28.09
C ILE A 386 -17.33 14.51 -28.45
N GLU A 387 -17.34 13.87 -29.61
CA GLU A 387 -16.18 13.20 -30.17
C GLU A 387 -15.88 13.73 -31.58
N MET A 388 -14.59 13.92 -31.86
CA MET A 388 -14.15 14.18 -33.23
C MET A 388 -14.16 12.88 -34.02
N SER A 389 -14.49 12.94 -35.32
CA SER A 389 -14.44 11.76 -36.18
C SER A 389 -13.00 11.25 -36.36
N ASP A 390 -12.85 9.93 -36.47
CA ASP A 390 -11.54 9.30 -36.63
C ASP A 390 -10.85 9.73 -37.94
N GLU A 391 -11.63 9.99 -38.99
CA GLU A 391 -11.12 10.56 -40.24
C GLU A 391 -10.42 11.92 -40.02
N VAL A 392 -11.02 12.80 -39.22
CA VAL A 392 -10.44 14.11 -38.92
C VAL A 392 -9.22 13.95 -38.01
N LYS A 393 -9.28 13.11 -36.98
CA LYS A 393 -8.13 12.81 -36.10
C LYS A 393 -6.94 12.31 -36.93
N GLN A 394 -7.15 11.28 -37.75
CA GLN A 394 -6.11 10.71 -38.61
C GLN A 394 -5.53 11.75 -39.58
N ARG A 395 -6.39 12.54 -40.22
CA ARG A 395 -5.95 13.59 -41.14
C ARG A 395 -5.08 14.64 -40.44
N VAL A 396 -5.41 15.00 -39.19
CA VAL A 396 -4.62 15.93 -38.39
C VAL A 396 -3.27 15.30 -37.99
N ASP A 397 -3.27 14.05 -37.54
CA ASP A 397 -2.06 13.31 -37.18
C ASP A 397 -1.09 13.20 -38.36
N GLU A 398 -1.60 12.88 -39.55
CA GLU A 398 -0.81 12.79 -40.78
C GLU A 398 -0.17 14.13 -41.20
N MET A 399 -0.81 15.26 -40.85
CA MET A 399 -0.26 16.59 -41.14
C MET A 399 0.54 17.18 -39.98
N TRP A 400 0.48 16.63 -38.76
CA TRP A 400 1.03 17.23 -37.54
C TRP A 400 2.48 17.69 -37.70
N ALA A 401 3.35 16.79 -38.16
CA ALA A 401 4.77 17.08 -38.38
C ALA A 401 5.01 18.19 -39.45
N ARG A 402 4.08 18.36 -40.40
CA ARG A 402 4.16 19.41 -41.44
C ARG A 402 3.70 20.78 -40.94
N LEU A 403 2.98 20.82 -39.83
CA LEU A 403 2.48 22.08 -39.26
C LEU A 403 3.57 22.84 -38.49
N GLY A 404 4.70 22.21 -38.16
CA GLY A 404 5.83 22.86 -37.47
C GLY A 404 5.52 23.30 -36.04
N ILE A 405 4.55 22.66 -35.39
CA ILE A 405 4.05 23.06 -34.06
C ILE A 405 4.93 22.52 -32.92
N ASP A 406 5.62 21.39 -33.14
CA ASP A 406 6.44 20.74 -32.11
C ASP A 406 7.73 21.51 -31.77
N GLU A 407 8.20 22.41 -32.65
CA GLU A 407 9.42 23.23 -32.44
C GLU A 407 9.19 24.47 -31.57
N ALA A 408 7.95 24.75 -31.16
CA ALA A 408 7.57 25.97 -30.43
C ALA A 408 7.43 25.80 -28.90
N ARG A 409 7.95 24.72 -28.31
CA ARG A 409 7.87 24.45 -26.87
C ARG A 409 9.20 24.60 -26.13
#